data_AF-A0A660MDC9-F1
#
_entry.id   AF-A0A660MDC9-F1
#
_cell.length_a   1.000
_cell.length_b   1.000
_cell.length_c   1.000
_cell.angle_alpha   90.00
_cell.angle_beta   90.00
_cell.angle_gamma   90.00
#
_symmetry.space_group_name_H-M   'P 1'
#
loop_
_entity.id
_entity.type
_entity.pdbx_description
1 polymer ?
#
loop_
_entity_poly.entity_id
_entity_poly.type
_entity_poly.pdbx_seq_one_letter_code
_entity_poly.pdbx_strand_id
1 'polypeptide(L)'
;MASLGRSSAVFAVMTLLSRVLGLLRDMLVARYFDVMVTDAFYAALRIPNTLRRFFAEGSFANAFVPVFSATRTEHPEQLKDLLRHTSGTLLGILLAITAIGVLFSGAIITLVASGLSERPEQFMLASDMLRIMFPYILLISLTAMAGGVLNTFGQFGIPALTPVLLNITLIAAALWRHYHGAPHDGSVYGMELAWAVFLGGVAQLALQLPFLYKCGMLLRPRWGWKHSGVRRILKLMVPTLFGSSVGQLTVLINTYLASWLVTGSISWLYYSDRLVELPVGLIGVALGTVILPRLSALRAADNDAQFVRTLDWALRWGFLVGSAAAVGLIVLAPSIIAGLLYGGRFDAHYVEMTTLSLRAYGIGALFHIMVKVLAPAFYAR
;
A
#
# COMPACT_ATOMS: atom_id res chain seq x y z
N MET A 1 -30.54 -2.40 5.37
CA MET A 1 -29.67 -3.62 5.34
C MET A 1 -29.33 -4.07 3.92
N ALA A 2 -30.27 -4.07 2.95
CA ALA A 2 -29.99 -4.44 1.56
C ALA A 2 -28.94 -3.56 0.84
N SER A 3 -28.86 -2.25 1.16
CA SER A 3 -27.84 -1.33 0.60
C SER A 3 -26.44 -1.59 1.15
N LEU A 4 -26.30 -1.90 2.45
CA LEU A 4 -25.04 -2.25 3.09
C LEU A 4 -24.46 -3.55 2.53
N GLY A 5 -25.27 -4.59 2.36
CA GLY A 5 -24.84 -5.85 1.76
C GLY A 5 -24.34 -5.68 0.32
N ARG A 6 -25.04 -4.86 -0.49
CA ARG A 6 -24.61 -4.56 -1.86
C ARG A 6 -23.31 -3.75 -1.91
N SER A 7 -23.16 -2.74 -1.06
CA SER A 7 -21.94 -1.93 -0.97
C SER A 7 -20.74 -2.74 -0.47
N SER A 8 -20.92 -3.62 0.53
CA SER A 8 -19.89 -4.54 1.00
C SER A 8 -19.50 -5.57 -0.05
N ALA A 9 -20.47 -6.09 -0.82
CA ALA A 9 -20.19 -7.01 -1.92
C ALA A 9 -19.40 -6.35 -3.05
N VAL A 10 -19.78 -5.13 -3.46
CA VAL A 10 -19.02 -4.37 -4.46
C VAL A 10 -17.60 -4.11 -3.98
N PHE A 11 -17.41 -3.69 -2.72
CA PHE A 11 -16.09 -3.47 -2.14
C PHE A 11 -15.23 -4.75 -2.15
N ALA A 12 -15.81 -5.89 -1.78
CA ALA A 12 -15.13 -7.19 -1.78
C ALA A 12 -14.70 -7.61 -3.19
N VAL A 13 -15.60 -7.49 -4.18
CA VAL A 13 -15.30 -7.83 -5.59
C VAL A 13 -14.21 -6.91 -6.15
N MET A 14 -14.29 -5.59 -5.90
CA MET A 14 -13.26 -4.65 -6.35
C MET A 14 -11.90 -4.94 -5.70
N THR A 15 -11.89 -5.33 -4.43
CA THR A 15 -10.67 -5.72 -3.71
C THR A 15 -10.06 -6.99 -4.30
N LEU A 16 -10.89 -8.00 -4.60
CA LEU A 16 -10.45 -9.25 -5.23
C LEU A 16 -9.84 -8.97 -6.62
N LEU A 17 -10.53 -8.16 -7.44
CA LEU A 17 -10.05 -7.75 -8.74
C LEU A 17 -8.69 -7.04 -8.65
N SER A 18 -8.52 -6.14 -7.68
CA SER A 18 -7.25 -5.46 -7.43
C SER A 18 -6.13 -6.43 -7.06
N ARG A 19 -6.42 -7.47 -6.25
CA ARG A 19 -5.44 -8.51 -5.89
C ARG A 19 -5.04 -9.37 -7.09
N VAL A 20 -6.01 -9.79 -7.91
CA VAL A 20 -5.74 -10.58 -9.13
C VAL A 20 -4.91 -9.78 -10.12
N LEU A 21 -5.26 -8.51 -10.37
CA LEU A 21 -4.48 -7.63 -11.23
C LEU A 21 -3.10 -7.32 -10.65
N GLY A 22 -2.98 -7.20 -9.32
CA GLY A 22 -1.69 -7.03 -8.65
C GLY A 22 -0.77 -8.23 -8.86
N LEU A 23 -1.32 -9.46 -8.78
CA LEU A 23 -0.58 -10.67 -9.07
C LEU A 23 -0.16 -10.72 -10.54
N LEU A 24 -1.08 -10.46 -11.47
CA LEU A 24 -0.77 -10.42 -12.90
C LEU A 24 0.33 -9.39 -13.21
N ARG A 25 0.24 -8.19 -12.61
CA ARG A 25 1.28 -7.16 -12.71
C ARG A 25 2.63 -7.71 -12.27
N ASP A 26 2.71 -8.30 -11.08
CA ASP A 26 3.97 -8.80 -10.55
C ASP A 26 4.55 -9.93 -11.42
N MET A 27 3.71 -10.81 -11.97
CA MET A 27 4.12 -11.85 -12.92
C MET A 27 4.70 -11.24 -14.21
N LEU A 28 4.06 -10.21 -14.78
CA LEU A 28 4.54 -9.58 -16.02
C LEU A 28 5.82 -8.78 -15.79
N VAL A 29 5.91 -8.06 -14.66
CA VAL A 29 7.13 -7.33 -14.29
C VAL A 29 8.29 -8.30 -14.08
N ALA A 30 8.05 -9.41 -13.37
CA ALA A 30 9.03 -10.48 -13.16
C ALA A 30 9.55 -11.08 -14.48
N ARG A 31 8.67 -11.29 -15.46
CA ARG A 31 9.01 -11.95 -16.73
C ARG A 31 9.68 -11.03 -17.74
N TYR A 32 9.39 -9.73 -17.72
CA TYR A 32 9.81 -8.81 -18.79
C TYR A 32 10.93 -7.86 -18.42
N PHE A 33 11.30 -7.77 -17.14
CA PHE A 33 12.40 -6.94 -16.66
C PHE A 33 13.45 -7.79 -15.96
N ASP A 34 14.72 -7.43 -16.11
CA ASP A 34 15.80 -8.15 -15.43
C ASP A 34 15.83 -7.82 -13.94
N VAL A 35 16.57 -8.66 -13.23
CA VAL A 35 16.83 -8.57 -11.79
C VAL A 35 17.38 -7.20 -11.38
N MET A 36 18.32 -6.64 -12.15
CA MET A 36 18.89 -5.32 -11.84
C MET A 36 17.82 -4.23 -11.82
N VAL A 37 16.94 -4.23 -12.82
CA VAL A 37 15.87 -3.24 -12.97
C VAL A 37 14.79 -3.42 -11.92
N THR A 38 14.37 -4.66 -11.66
CA THR A 38 13.35 -4.95 -10.65
C THR A 38 13.82 -4.59 -9.25
N ASP A 39 15.08 -4.85 -8.89
CA ASP A 39 15.67 -4.41 -7.62
C ASP A 39 15.70 -2.87 -7.50
N ALA A 40 16.15 -2.17 -8.56
CA ALA A 40 16.20 -0.70 -8.57
C ALA A 40 14.79 -0.11 -8.42
N PHE A 41 13.83 -0.69 -9.16
CA PHE A 41 12.42 -0.31 -9.11
C PHE A 41 11.82 -0.53 -7.74
N TYR A 42 11.98 -1.70 -7.14
CA TYR A 42 11.37 -2.00 -5.83
C TYR A 42 12.05 -1.24 -4.69
N ALA A 43 13.35 -0.97 -4.79
CA ALA A 43 14.05 -0.06 -3.87
C ALA A 43 13.46 1.35 -3.95
N ALA A 44 13.35 1.91 -5.16
CA ALA A 44 12.76 3.23 -5.39
C ALA A 44 11.28 3.27 -4.95
N LEU A 45 10.50 2.23 -5.27
CA LEU A 45 9.06 2.13 -4.98
C LEU A 45 8.75 2.03 -3.49
N ARG A 46 9.69 1.51 -2.69
CA ARG A 46 9.55 1.41 -1.23
C ARG A 46 9.25 2.76 -0.59
N ILE A 47 9.89 3.83 -1.08
CA ILE A 47 9.78 5.18 -0.53
C ILE A 47 8.38 5.77 -0.77
N PRO A 48 7.89 5.90 -2.03
CA PRO A 48 6.52 6.35 -2.27
C PRO A 48 5.46 5.45 -1.63
N ASN A 49 5.65 4.12 -1.61
CA ASN A 49 4.68 3.22 -0.98
C ASN A 49 4.60 3.40 0.54
N THR A 50 5.73 3.64 1.19
CA THR A 50 5.78 3.91 2.63
C THR A 50 5.05 5.21 2.96
N LEU A 51 5.33 6.27 2.20
CA LEU A 51 4.65 7.56 2.35
C LEU A 51 3.16 7.47 2.00
N ARG A 52 2.78 6.70 0.97
CA ARG A 52 1.39 6.38 0.65
C ARG A 52 0.70 5.71 1.84
N ARG A 53 1.33 4.73 2.50
CA ARG A 53 0.75 4.10 3.68
C ARG A 53 0.59 5.08 4.85
N PHE A 54 1.46 6.07 5.00
CA PHE A 54 1.31 7.13 6.01
C PHE A 54 0.16 8.10 5.71
N PHE A 55 0.09 8.64 4.49
CA PHE A 55 -0.85 9.71 4.13
C PHE A 55 -2.18 9.21 3.55
N ALA A 56 -2.20 8.08 2.84
CA ALA A 56 -3.40 7.61 2.15
C ALA A 56 -4.19 6.57 2.96
N GLU A 57 -3.51 5.56 3.47
CA GLU A 57 -4.14 4.43 4.17
C GLU A 57 -4.12 4.57 5.69
N GLY A 58 -3.28 5.46 6.21
CA GLY A 58 -3.00 5.59 7.65
C GLY A 58 -3.55 6.86 8.28
N SER A 59 -2.65 7.59 8.93
CA SER A 59 -2.93 8.64 9.91
C SER A 59 -3.81 9.77 9.39
N PHE A 60 -3.60 10.22 8.15
CA PHE A 60 -4.39 11.31 7.59
C PHE A 60 -5.84 10.88 7.38
N ALA A 61 -6.13 9.74 6.73
CA ALA A 61 -7.51 9.29 6.50
C ALA A 61 -8.25 9.06 7.83
N ASN A 62 -7.58 8.48 8.82
CA ASN A 62 -8.13 8.24 10.16
C ASN A 62 -8.42 9.53 10.94
N ALA A 63 -7.67 10.60 10.70
CA ALA A 63 -7.90 11.90 11.34
C ALA A 63 -8.89 12.78 10.55
N PHE A 64 -8.78 12.79 9.23
CA PHE A 64 -9.54 13.63 8.33
C PHE A 64 -10.99 13.21 8.23
N VAL A 65 -11.26 11.91 8.00
CA VAL A 65 -12.64 11.43 7.75
C VAL A 65 -13.57 11.70 8.93
N PRO A 66 -13.20 11.42 10.20
CA PRO A 66 -14.08 11.74 11.33
C PRO A 66 -14.31 13.24 11.50
N VAL A 67 -13.28 14.08 11.36
CA VAL A 67 -13.42 15.54 11.47
C VAL A 67 -14.31 16.08 10.35
N PHE A 68 -14.09 15.63 9.11
CA PHE A 68 -14.89 16.03 7.96
C PHE A 68 -16.35 15.57 8.08
N SER A 69 -16.58 14.34 8.55
CA SER A 69 -17.92 13.80 8.79
C SER A 69 -18.65 14.57 9.89
N ALA A 70 -17.98 14.87 11.01
CA ALA A 70 -18.55 15.64 12.11
C ALA A 70 -18.89 17.08 11.67
N THR A 71 -18.00 17.75 10.93
CA THR A 71 -18.29 19.07 10.37
C THR A 71 -19.47 19.03 9.41
N ARG A 72 -19.64 17.95 8.63
CA ARG A 72 -20.81 17.82 7.74
C ARG A 72 -22.13 17.71 8.49
N THR A 73 -22.15 17.07 9.66
CA THR A 73 -23.37 16.89 10.46
C THR A 73 -23.65 18.05 11.39
N GLU A 74 -22.62 18.60 12.04
CA GLU A 74 -22.76 19.61 13.08
C GLU A 74 -22.69 21.04 12.53
N HIS A 75 -21.85 21.28 11.51
CA HIS A 75 -21.53 22.61 10.98
C HIS A 75 -21.44 22.60 9.44
N PRO A 76 -22.53 22.25 8.72
CA PRO A 76 -22.52 22.05 7.27
C PRO A 76 -22.05 23.30 6.49
N GLU A 77 -22.27 24.50 7.03
CA GLU A 77 -21.83 25.77 6.47
C GLU A 77 -20.30 25.90 6.42
N GLN A 78 -19.58 25.27 7.35
CA GLN A 78 -18.11 25.30 7.44
C GLN A 78 -17.45 24.19 6.60
N LEU A 79 -18.22 23.23 6.08
CA LEU A 79 -17.69 22.04 5.41
C LEU A 79 -16.79 22.37 4.21
N LYS A 80 -17.25 23.30 3.36
CA LYS A 80 -16.49 23.74 2.18
C LYS A 80 -15.23 24.50 2.58
N ASP A 81 -15.29 25.28 3.65
CA ASP A 81 -14.16 26.06 4.12
C ASP A 81 -13.07 25.16 4.73
N LEU A 82 -13.49 24.21 5.56
CA LEU A 82 -12.63 23.14 6.08
C LEU A 82 -11.91 22.40 4.95
N LEU A 83 -12.64 22.01 3.90
CA LEU A 83 -12.04 21.29 2.76
C LEU A 83 -11.05 22.14 1.99
N ARG A 84 -11.34 23.43 1.74
CA ARG A 84 -10.41 24.35 1.06
C ARG A 84 -9.11 24.50 1.83
N HIS A 85 -9.20 24.73 3.14
CA HIS A 85 -8.03 24.91 3.99
C HIS A 85 -7.23 23.62 4.17
N THR A 86 -7.91 22.49 4.35
CA THR A 86 -7.25 21.18 4.47
C THR A 86 -6.56 20.78 3.18
N SER A 87 -7.25 20.89 2.03
CA SER A 87 -6.66 20.58 0.72
C SER A 87 -5.49 21.50 0.37
N GLY A 88 -5.58 22.80 0.66
CA GLY A 88 -4.51 23.75 0.37
C GLY A 88 -3.29 23.57 1.25
N THR A 89 -3.48 23.31 2.55
CA THR A 89 -2.37 22.99 3.45
C THR A 89 -1.73 21.64 3.11
N LEU A 90 -2.54 20.61 2.85
CA LEU A 90 -2.03 19.30 2.42
C LEU A 90 -1.24 19.42 1.11
N LEU A 91 -1.79 20.12 0.11
CA LEU A 91 -1.12 20.35 -1.18
C LEU A 91 0.22 21.08 -1.00
N GLY A 92 0.27 22.17 -0.23
CA GLY A 92 1.51 22.91 -0.05
C GLY A 92 2.59 22.12 0.72
N ILE A 93 2.22 21.34 1.74
CA ILE A 93 3.15 20.44 2.44
C ILE A 93 3.67 19.37 1.47
N LEU A 94 2.78 18.73 0.72
CA LEU A 94 3.16 17.65 -0.21
C LEU A 94 3.99 18.18 -1.38
N LEU A 95 3.75 19.40 -1.85
CA LEU A 95 4.58 20.05 -2.87
C LEU A 95 6.00 20.26 -2.34
N ALA A 96 6.15 20.74 -1.10
CA ALA A 96 7.47 20.90 -0.48
C ALA A 96 8.18 19.55 -0.31
N ILE A 97 7.49 18.54 0.24
CA ILE A 97 8.04 17.18 0.39
C ILE A 97 8.42 16.58 -0.97
N THR A 98 7.57 16.77 -1.99
CA THR A 98 7.82 16.28 -3.34
C THR A 98 9.03 16.97 -3.97
N ALA A 99 9.14 18.30 -3.86
CA ALA A 99 10.27 19.05 -4.38
C ALA A 99 11.58 18.61 -3.73
N ILE A 100 11.61 18.47 -2.40
CA ILE A 100 12.77 17.94 -1.67
C ILE A 100 13.10 16.52 -2.16
N GLY A 101 12.09 15.65 -2.29
CA GLY A 101 12.27 14.29 -2.76
C GLY A 101 12.84 14.15 -4.16
N VAL A 102 12.38 14.99 -5.09
CA VAL A 102 12.88 15.05 -6.47
C VAL A 102 14.30 15.57 -6.52
N LEU A 103 14.63 16.59 -5.72
CA LEU A 103 15.97 17.19 -5.70
C LEU A 103 17.00 16.28 -5.02
N PHE A 104 16.60 15.56 -3.98
CA PHE A 104 17.48 14.72 -3.16
C PHE A 104 17.25 13.22 -3.40
N SER A 105 16.73 12.81 -4.56
CA SER A 105 16.38 11.41 -4.83
C SER A 105 17.57 10.46 -4.63
N GLY A 106 18.76 10.82 -5.10
CA GLY A 106 19.98 10.04 -4.89
C GLY A 106 20.33 9.86 -3.41
N ALA A 107 20.27 10.94 -2.62
CA ALA A 107 20.54 10.86 -1.18
C ALA A 107 19.50 10.01 -0.43
N ILE A 108 18.25 10.04 -0.86
CA ILE A 108 17.18 9.20 -0.29
C ILE A 108 17.42 7.72 -0.65
N ILE A 109 17.84 7.41 -1.87
CA ILE A 109 18.23 6.04 -2.24
C ILE A 109 19.43 5.59 -1.41
N THR A 110 20.44 6.44 -1.20
CA THR A 110 21.56 6.11 -0.31
C THR A 110 21.09 5.80 1.11
N LEU A 111 20.10 6.52 1.63
CA LEU A 111 19.56 6.25 2.97
C LEU A 111 18.81 4.92 3.07
N VAL A 112 18.03 4.58 2.04
CA VAL A 112 17.11 3.42 2.07
C VAL A 112 17.73 2.14 1.51
N ALA A 113 18.72 2.27 0.62
CA ALA A 113 19.33 1.17 -0.11
C ALA A 113 20.82 1.46 -0.39
N SER A 114 21.60 1.80 0.65
CA SER A 114 23.02 2.19 0.51
C SER A 114 23.88 1.14 -0.18
N GLY A 115 23.55 -0.15 -0.07
CA GLY A 115 24.30 -1.21 -0.72
C GLY A 115 24.17 -1.21 -2.25
N LEU A 116 23.21 -0.46 -2.81
CA LEU A 116 23.18 -0.18 -4.26
C LEU A 116 24.32 0.72 -4.70
N SER A 117 24.92 1.52 -3.81
CA SER A 117 26.05 2.39 -4.15
C SER A 117 27.31 1.61 -4.57
N GLU A 118 27.42 0.32 -4.24
CA GLU A 118 28.46 -0.57 -4.77
C GLU A 118 28.24 -0.94 -6.26
N ARG A 119 27.06 -0.64 -6.80
CA ARG A 119 26.61 -0.94 -8.16
C ARG A 119 26.13 0.36 -8.84
N PRO A 120 27.05 1.19 -9.38
CA PRO A 120 26.74 2.56 -9.83
C PRO A 120 25.57 2.66 -10.81
N GLU A 121 25.50 1.76 -11.80
CA GLU A 121 24.40 1.76 -12.78
C GLU A 121 23.02 1.50 -12.14
N GLN A 122 22.96 0.54 -11.21
CA GLN A 122 21.73 0.21 -10.48
C GLN A 122 21.31 1.34 -9.53
N PHE A 123 22.28 1.98 -8.88
CA PHE A 123 22.04 3.15 -8.04
C PHE A 123 21.50 4.35 -8.83
N MET A 124 22.10 4.65 -9.99
CA MET A 124 21.63 5.73 -10.87
C MET A 124 20.21 5.44 -11.36
N LEU A 125 19.95 4.22 -11.82
CA LEU A 125 18.61 3.80 -12.24
C LEU A 125 17.59 3.96 -11.11
N ALA A 126 17.87 3.48 -9.90
CA ALA A 126 16.98 3.64 -8.75
C ALA A 126 16.72 5.11 -8.40
N SER A 127 17.76 5.96 -8.49
CA SER A 127 17.69 7.39 -8.19
C SER A 127 16.82 8.16 -9.19
N ASP A 128 16.95 7.83 -10.47
CA ASP A 128 16.14 8.41 -11.55
C ASP A 128 14.69 7.91 -11.51
N MET A 129 14.49 6.62 -11.25
CA MET A 129 13.16 6.06 -11.00
C MET A 129 12.47 6.76 -9.84
N LEU A 130 13.17 6.92 -8.71
CA LEU A 130 12.63 7.62 -7.54
C LEU A 130 12.28 9.07 -7.89
N ARG A 131 13.12 9.77 -8.65
CA ARG A 131 12.86 11.16 -9.06
C ARG A 131 11.53 11.29 -9.82
N ILE A 132 11.25 10.37 -10.74
CA ILE A 132 10.00 10.34 -11.53
C ILE A 132 8.82 9.87 -10.67
N MET A 133 9.06 8.93 -9.77
CA MET A 133 8.01 8.37 -8.91
C MET A 133 7.67 9.26 -7.71
N PHE A 134 8.54 10.17 -7.29
CA PHE A 134 8.31 10.98 -6.09
C PHE A 134 6.99 11.78 -6.15
N PRO A 135 6.65 12.45 -7.27
CA PRO A 135 5.35 13.12 -7.42
C PRO A 135 4.12 12.23 -7.23
N TYR A 136 4.26 10.90 -7.33
CA TYR A 136 3.19 9.96 -7.00
C TYR A 136 2.66 10.16 -5.57
N ILE A 137 3.51 10.54 -4.61
CA ILE A 137 3.14 10.77 -3.21
C ILE A 137 2.12 11.91 -3.09
N LEU A 138 2.34 12.99 -3.84
CA LEU A 138 1.40 14.11 -3.90
C LEU A 138 0.07 13.66 -4.49
N LEU A 139 0.12 12.95 -5.62
CA LEU A 139 -1.08 12.49 -6.33
C LEU A 139 -1.90 11.55 -5.45
N ILE A 140 -1.29 10.52 -4.88
CA ILE A 140 -2.00 9.50 -4.11
C ILE A 140 -2.55 10.04 -2.79
N SER A 141 -1.89 11.01 -2.17
CA SER A 141 -2.39 11.65 -0.94
C SER A 141 -3.61 12.53 -1.23
N LEU A 142 -3.61 13.26 -2.36
CA LEU A 142 -4.79 14.00 -2.81
C LEU A 142 -5.93 13.05 -3.16
N THR A 143 -5.63 11.93 -3.82
CA THR A 143 -6.61 10.89 -4.11
C THR A 143 -7.19 10.26 -2.85
N ALA A 144 -6.40 10.09 -1.79
CA ALA A 144 -6.89 9.57 -0.53
C ALA A 144 -7.81 10.56 0.20
N MET A 145 -7.47 11.85 0.18
CA MET A 145 -8.35 12.91 0.69
C MET A 145 -9.66 12.95 -0.09
N ALA A 146 -9.59 12.93 -1.43
CA ALA A 146 -10.75 12.87 -2.31
C ALA A 146 -11.60 11.62 -2.02
N GLY A 147 -10.97 10.47 -1.81
CA GLY A 147 -11.63 9.22 -1.44
C GLY A 147 -12.31 9.30 -0.08
N GLY A 148 -11.66 9.93 0.91
CA GLY A 148 -12.23 10.21 2.23
C GLY A 148 -13.48 11.09 2.14
N VAL A 149 -13.45 12.15 1.33
CA VAL A 149 -14.63 12.98 1.03
C VAL A 149 -15.72 12.11 0.42
N LEU A 150 -15.45 11.42 -0.70
CA LEU A 150 -16.43 10.57 -1.39
C LEU A 150 -17.07 9.50 -0.49
N ASN A 151 -16.27 8.87 0.39
CA ASN A 151 -16.76 7.91 1.37
C ASN A 151 -17.78 8.54 2.34
N THR A 152 -17.54 9.76 2.83
CA THR A 152 -18.55 10.45 3.66
C THR A 152 -19.85 10.71 2.88
N PHE A 153 -19.77 10.95 1.57
CA PHE A 153 -20.93 11.10 0.68
C PHE A 153 -21.55 9.76 0.24
N GLY A 154 -21.14 8.63 0.82
CA GLY A 154 -21.69 7.31 0.53
C GLY A 154 -21.19 6.68 -0.78
N GLN A 155 -20.18 7.27 -1.42
CA GLN A 155 -19.62 6.81 -2.69
C GLN A 155 -18.40 5.91 -2.45
N PHE A 156 -18.62 4.69 -1.94
CA PHE A 156 -17.54 3.77 -1.57
C PHE A 156 -16.87 3.05 -2.75
N GLY A 157 -17.58 2.89 -3.88
CA GLY A 157 -17.09 2.12 -5.02
C GLY A 157 -15.96 2.81 -5.78
N ILE A 158 -16.02 4.13 -5.94
CA ILE A 158 -15.02 4.89 -6.71
C ILE A 158 -13.65 4.90 -6.01
N PRO A 159 -13.55 5.18 -4.70
CA PRO A 159 -12.29 5.05 -3.98
C PRO A 159 -11.75 3.61 -4.01
N ALA A 160 -12.63 2.59 -3.94
CA ALA A 160 -12.22 1.18 -3.99
C ALA A 160 -11.65 0.75 -5.35
N LEU A 161 -12.05 1.38 -6.46
CA LEU A 161 -11.50 1.10 -7.80
C LEU A 161 -10.13 1.75 -8.03
N THR A 162 -9.75 2.73 -7.22
CA THR A 162 -8.53 3.53 -7.43
C THR A 162 -7.24 2.68 -7.50
N PRO A 163 -7.00 1.68 -6.62
CA PRO A 163 -5.79 0.85 -6.71
C PRO A 163 -5.67 0.03 -8.00
N VAL A 164 -6.79 -0.27 -8.66
CA VAL A 164 -6.80 -1.02 -9.93
C VAL A 164 -6.07 -0.25 -11.04
N LEU A 165 -6.20 1.08 -11.07
CA LEU A 165 -5.59 1.92 -12.10
C LEU A 165 -4.05 1.84 -12.08
N LEU A 166 -3.44 1.80 -10.89
CA LEU A 166 -1.99 1.62 -10.77
C LEU A 166 -1.52 0.26 -11.30
N ASN A 167 -2.30 -0.79 -11.05
CA ASN A 167 -1.98 -2.10 -11.60
C ASN A 167 -2.10 -2.10 -13.13
N ILE A 168 -3.13 -1.45 -13.68
CA ILE A 168 -3.32 -1.34 -15.13
C ILE A 168 -2.15 -0.58 -15.78
N THR A 169 -1.69 0.54 -15.21
CA THR A 169 -0.57 1.29 -15.80
C THR A 169 0.74 0.50 -15.75
N LEU A 170 1.00 -0.23 -14.65
CA LEU A 170 2.19 -1.09 -14.54
C LEU A 170 2.13 -2.30 -15.48
N ILE A 171 0.96 -2.92 -15.63
CA ILE A 171 0.73 -3.97 -16.64
C ILE A 171 0.97 -3.40 -18.05
N ALA A 172 0.46 -2.21 -18.34
CA ALA A 172 0.66 -1.57 -19.63
C ALA A 172 2.15 -1.29 -19.91
N ALA A 173 2.91 -0.82 -18.92
CA ALA A 173 4.37 -0.66 -19.06
C ALA A 173 5.09 -2.00 -19.28
N ALA A 174 4.70 -3.06 -18.57
CA ALA A 174 5.27 -4.38 -18.76
C ALA A 174 4.95 -4.96 -20.16
N LEU A 175 3.71 -4.82 -20.64
CA LEU A 175 3.33 -5.25 -21.99
C LEU A 175 4.02 -4.40 -23.06
N TRP A 176 4.06 -3.08 -22.89
CA TRP A 176 4.84 -2.19 -23.75
C TRP A 176 6.27 -2.68 -23.87
N ARG A 177 6.86 -3.10 -22.74
CA ARG A 177 8.21 -3.62 -22.66
C ARG A 177 8.39 -4.92 -23.45
N HIS A 178 7.42 -5.83 -23.35
CA HIS A 178 7.41 -7.07 -24.11
C HIS A 178 7.36 -6.82 -25.63
N TYR A 179 6.49 -5.93 -26.09
CA TYR A 179 6.31 -5.67 -27.53
C TYR A 179 7.46 -4.90 -28.18
N HIS A 180 8.12 -3.99 -27.47
CA HIS A 180 9.14 -3.12 -28.07
C HIS A 180 10.59 -3.64 -28.00
N GLY A 181 10.86 -4.71 -27.23
CA GLY A 181 12.20 -5.30 -27.17
C GLY A 181 13.26 -4.39 -26.53
N ALA A 182 14.36 -4.97 -26.00
CA ALA A 182 15.36 -4.20 -25.23
C ALA A 182 15.93 -3.08 -26.13
N PRO A 183 16.19 -1.86 -25.59
CA PRO A 183 16.77 -0.81 -26.41
C PRO A 183 18.06 -1.36 -27.03
N HIS A 184 18.18 -1.27 -28.36
CA HIS A 184 19.31 -1.85 -29.09
C HIS A 184 20.60 -1.05 -28.85
N ASP A 185 20.49 0.15 -28.28
CA ASP A 185 21.57 1.09 -27.99
C ASP A 185 22.26 0.86 -26.63
N GLY A 186 21.81 -0.14 -25.85
CA GLY A 186 22.35 -0.38 -24.51
C GLY A 186 21.99 0.72 -23.49
N SER A 187 21.02 1.58 -23.80
CA SER A 187 20.55 2.61 -22.87
C SER A 187 19.87 2.01 -21.63
N VAL A 188 19.92 2.76 -20.54
CA VAL A 188 19.27 2.43 -19.26
C VAL A 188 17.77 2.21 -19.50
N TYR A 189 17.29 0.98 -19.27
CA TYR A 189 15.91 0.58 -19.49
C TYR A 189 15.19 0.31 -18.16
N GLY A 190 13.86 0.27 -18.17
CA GLY A 190 13.04 0.08 -16.96
C GLY A 190 12.28 1.33 -16.51
N MET A 191 12.62 2.49 -17.06
CA MET A 191 12.06 3.78 -16.65
C MET A 191 10.55 3.90 -16.94
N GLU A 192 10.03 3.10 -17.87
CA GLU A 192 8.62 2.85 -18.13
C GLU A 192 7.84 2.44 -16.87
N LEU A 193 8.45 1.71 -15.92
CA LEU A 193 7.82 1.36 -14.65
C LEU A 193 7.64 2.59 -13.76
N ALA A 194 8.65 3.48 -13.72
CA ALA A 194 8.57 4.72 -12.96
C ALA A 194 7.51 5.66 -13.51
N TRP A 195 7.45 5.81 -14.84
CA TRP A 195 6.39 6.56 -15.52
C TRP A 195 5.02 5.94 -15.30
N ALA A 196 4.89 4.60 -15.31
CA ALA A 196 3.63 3.93 -15.01
C ALA A 196 3.12 4.19 -13.60
N VAL A 197 3.99 4.29 -12.60
CA VAL A 197 3.60 4.68 -11.23
C VAL A 197 3.10 6.12 -11.22
N PHE A 198 3.84 7.05 -11.84
CA PHE A 198 3.43 8.46 -11.93
C PHE A 198 2.08 8.63 -12.65
N LEU A 199 1.94 8.07 -13.86
CA LEU A 199 0.70 8.09 -14.63
C LEU A 199 -0.44 7.36 -13.92
N GLY A 200 -0.13 6.29 -13.18
CA GLY A 200 -1.07 5.61 -12.31
C GLY A 200 -1.64 6.57 -11.26
N GLY A 201 -0.79 7.35 -10.59
CA GLY A 201 -1.23 8.39 -9.65
C GLY A 201 -2.11 9.47 -10.30
N VAL A 202 -1.76 9.89 -11.52
CA VAL A 202 -2.56 10.87 -12.27
C VAL A 202 -3.94 10.31 -12.59
N ALA A 203 -4.00 9.08 -13.13
CA ALA A 203 -5.25 8.40 -13.44
C ALA A 203 -6.11 8.19 -12.19
N GLN A 204 -5.48 7.82 -11.07
CA GLN A 204 -6.11 7.65 -9.77
C GLN A 204 -6.82 8.91 -9.27
N LEU A 205 -6.16 10.06 -9.34
CA LEU A 205 -6.77 11.34 -8.98
C LEU A 205 -7.84 11.75 -9.99
N ALA A 206 -7.54 11.66 -11.29
CA ALA A 206 -8.43 12.04 -12.37
C ALA A 206 -9.77 11.29 -12.33
N LEU A 207 -9.77 10.00 -11.98
CA LEU A 207 -10.98 9.20 -11.84
C LEU A 207 -11.95 9.79 -10.79
N GLN A 208 -11.43 10.36 -9.70
CA GLN A 208 -12.25 10.85 -8.58
C GLN A 208 -12.76 12.29 -8.79
N LEU A 209 -12.11 13.10 -9.63
CA LEU A 209 -12.47 14.51 -9.85
C LEU A 209 -13.92 14.72 -10.34
N PRO A 210 -14.45 13.95 -11.31
CA PRO A 210 -15.84 14.09 -11.75
C PRO A 210 -16.86 13.83 -10.63
N PHE A 211 -16.55 12.90 -9.72
CA PHE A 211 -17.44 12.57 -8.60
C PHE A 211 -17.38 13.64 -7.50
N LEU A 212 -16.20 14.22 -7.25
CA LEU A 212 -16.08 15.38 -6.37
C LEU A 212 -16.83 16.59 -6.93
N TYR A 213 -16.81 16.79 -8.25
CA TYR A 213 -17.58 17.84 -8.92
C TYR A 213 -19.08 17.62 -8.74
N LYS A 214 -19.58 16.40 -8.99
CA LYS A 214 -21.00 16.04 -8.80
C LYS A 214 -21.50 16.25 -7.37
N CYS A 215 -20.65 16.05 -6.36
CA CYS A 215 -21.00 16.29 -4.96
C CYS A 215 -20.76 17.75 -4.50
N GLY A 216 -20.34 18.65 -5.39
CA GLY A 216 -20.09 20.07 -5.07
C GLY A 216 -18.89 20.30 -4.14
N MET A 217 -17.96 19.34 -4.08
CA MET A 217 -16.78 19.33 -3.21
C MET A 217 -15.47 19.53 -3.98
N LEU A 218 -15.52 19.71 -5.30
CA LEU A 218 -14.37 20.16 -6.07
C LEU A 218 -14.13 21.66 -5.83
N LEU A 219 -13.29 21.96 -4.84
CA LEU A 219 -13.04 23.33 -4.38
C LEU A 219 -11.59 23.74 -4.67
N ARG A 220 -11.39 25.04 -4.91
CA ARG A 220 -10.04 25.60 -5.07
C ARG A 220 -9.29 25.53 -3.71
N PRO A 221 -8.13 24.86 -3.65
CA PRO A 221 -7.34 24.78 -2.42
C PRO A 221 -6.94 26.17 -1.93
N ARG A 222 -6.95 26.39 -0.61
CA ARG A 222 -6.48 27.62 0.03
C ARG A 222 -5.56 27.28 1.18
N TRP A 223 -4.41 27.94 1.27
CA TRP A 223 -3.49 27.72 2.38
C TRP A 223 -4.15 28.09 3.72
N GLY A 224 -4.04 27.22 4.73
CA GLY A 224 -4.83 27.32 5.96
C GLY A 224 -4.20 26.75 7.22
N TRP A 225 -2.88 26.86 7.43
CA TRP A 225 -2.20 26.26 8.60
C TRP A 225 -2.75 26.70 9.97
N LYS A 226 -3.29 27.93 10.05
CA LYS A 226 -3.90 28.47 11.28
C LYS A 226 -5.37 28.07 11.46
N HIS A 227 -6.00 27.45 10.45
CA HIS A 227 -7.40 27.06 10.51
C HIS A 227 -7.63 26.01 11.60
N SER A 228 -8.68 26.19 12.42
CA SER A 228 -8.98 25.36 13.58
C SER A 228 -9.15 23.88 13.21
N GLY A 229 -9.87 23.60 12.12
CA GLY A 229 -10.06 22.25 11.61
C GLY A 229 -8.77 21.59 11.10
N VAL A 230 -7.88 22.34 10.46
CA VAL A 230 -6.58 21.82 10.00
C VAL A 230 -5.70 21.45 11.19
N ARG A 231 -5.63 22.32 12.20
CA ARG A 231 -4.91 22.02 13.45
C ARG A 231 -5.48 20.83 14.19
N ARG A 232 -6.82 20.67 14.21
CA ARG A 232 -7.49 19.51 14.80
C ARG A 232 -7.08 18.22 14.08
N ILE A 233 -7.10 18.22 12.75
CA ILE A 233 -6.66 17.08 11.94
C ILE A 233 -5.18 16.76 12.24
N LEU A 234 -4.29 17.76 12.19
CA LEU A 234 -2.86 17.57 12.49
C LEU A 234 -2.63 17.00 13.91
N LYS A 235 -3.35 17.49 14.92
CA LYS A 235 -3.26 16.99 16.30
C LYS A 235 -3.67 15.52 16.41
N LEU A 236 -4.68 15.07 15.66
CA LEU A 236 -5.11 13.68 15.60
C LEU A 236 -4.16 12.79 14.75
N MET A 237 -3.48 13.39 13.78
CA MET A 237 -2.50 12.68 12.95
C MET A 237 -1.23 12.31 13.71
N VAL A 238 -0.75 13.15 14.64
CA VAL A 238 0.54 12.90 15.32
C VAL A 238 0.59 11.53 16.03
N PRO A 239 -0.36 11.17 16.92
CA PRO A 239 -0.32 9.87 17.60
C PRO A 239 -0.46 8.68 16.63
N THR A 240 -1.30 8.83 15.61
CA THR A 240 -1.53 7.77 14.61
C THR A 240 -0.33 7.59 13.69
N LEU A 241 0.43 8.66 13.39
CA LEU A 241 1.71 8.58 12.68
C LEU A 241 2.71 7.75 13.48
N PHE A 242 2.91 8.05 14.76
CA PHE A 242 3.81 7.27 15.61
C PHE A 242 3.47 5.78 15.61
N GLY A 243 2.19 5.43 15.73
CA GLY A 243 1.74 4.03 15.71
C GLY A 243 2.00 3.32 14.38
N SER A 244 1.88 4.02 13.25
CA SER A 244 2.12 3.45 11.92
C SER A 244 3.58 3.48 11.48
N SER A 245 4.43 4.32 12.09
CA SER A 245 5.84 4.48 11.75
C SER A 245 6.67 3.23 11.98
N VAL A 246 6.39 2.45 13.03
CA VAL A 246 7.18 1.26 13.38
C VAL A 246 7.18 0.23 12.23
N GLY A 247 6.00 -0.05 11.67
CA GLY A 247 5.88 -1.00 10.55
C GLY A 247 6.57 -0.49 9.28
N GLN A 248 6.45 0.81 9.01
CA GLN A 248 7.09 1.44 7.85
C GLN A 248 8.62 1.51 7.97
N LEU A 249 9.14 1.81 9.16
CA LEU A 249 10.58 1.79 9.43
C LEU A 249 11.13 0.38 9.26
N THR A 250 10.43 -0.64 9.75
CA THR A 250 10.82 -2.05 9.54
C THR A 250 10.94 -2.38 8.05
N VAL A 251 9.97 -1.93 7.27
CA VAL A 251 9.92 -2.10 5.81
C VAL A 251 11.12 -1.45 5.11
N LEU A 252 11.55 -0.27 5.55
CA LEU A 252 12.73 0.43 5.01
C LEU A 252 14.04 -0.20 5.49
N ILE A 253 14.15 -0.60 6.76
CA ILE A 253 15.32 -1.31 7.30
C ILE A 253 15.54 -2.62 6.55
N ASN A 254 14.48 -3.37 6.26
CA ASN A 254 14.59 -4.60 5.48
C ASN A 254 15.13 -4.32 4.06
N THR A 255 14.71 -3.23 3.42
CA THR A 255 15.24 -2.83 2.11
C THR A 255 16.69 -2.40 2.19
N TYR A 256 17.06 -1.69 3.26
CA TYR A 256 18.44 -1.30 3.54
C TYR A 256 19.33 -2.53 3.64
N LEU A 257 18.97 -3.50 4.50
CA LEU A 257 19.73 -4.74 4.67
C LEU A 257 19.80 -5.55 3.37
N ALA A 258 18.68 -5.68 2.66
CA ALA A 258 18.62 -6.39 1.38
C ALA A 258 19.50 -5.74 0.30
N SER A 259 19.70 -4.43 0.33
CA SER A 259 20.55 -3.73 -0.63
C SER A 259 22.03 -4.08 -0.52
N TRP A 260 22.49 -4.55 0.65
CA TRP A 260 23.87 -5.02 0.87
C TRP A 260 24.10 -6.46 0.44
N LEU A 261 23.04 -7.16 0.05
CA LEU A 261 23.12 -8.53 -0.45
C LEU A 261 23.27 -8.53 -1.97
N VAL A 262 23.50 -9.74 -2.51
CA VAL A 262 23.63 -9.97 -3.96
C VAL A 262 22.42 -9.44 -4.75
N THR A 263 22.67 -9.03 -5.99
CA THR A 263 21.64 -8.56 -6.93
C THR A 263 20.49 -9.58 -7.03
N GLY A 264 19.27 -9.10 -6.83
CA GLY A 264 18.04 -9.89 -6.76
C GLY A 264 17.44 -10.01 -5.37
N SER A 265 18.22 -9.74 -4.33
CA SER A 265 17.76 -9.89 -2.94
C SER A 265 16.55 -9.01 -2.62
N ILE A 266 16.49 -7.77 -3.13
CA ILE A 266 15.35 -6.88 -2.89
C ILE A 266 14.08 -7.46 -3.53
N SER A 267 14.19 -7.93 -4.76
CA SER A 267 13.09 -8.51 -5.52
C SER A 267 12.62 -9.87 -4.98
N TRP A 268 13.52 -10.77 -4.58
CA TRP A 268 13.15 -12.04 -3.94
C TRP A 268 12.28 -11.84 -2.71
N LEU A 269 12.72 -10.92 -1.84
CA LEU A 269 12.00 -10.55 -0.63
C LEU A 269 10.67 -9.88 -0.97
N TYR A 270 10.64 -9.01 -1.99
CA TYR A 270 9.41 -8.37 -2.45
C TYR A 270 8.37 -9.40 -2.92
N TYR A 271 8.73 -10.32 -3.83
CA TYR A 271 7.81 -11.35 -4.32
C TYR A 271 7.34 -12.29 -3.20
N SER A 272 8.24 -12.64 -2.28
CA SER A 272 7.90 -13.47 -1.11
C SER A 272 6.91 -12.77 -0.16
N ASP A 273 7.16 -11.50 0.15
CA ASP A 273 6.27 -10.66 0.98
C ASP A 273 4.87 -10.56 0.37
N ARG A 274 4.76 -10.36 -0.95
CA ARG A 274 3.46 -10.32 -1.66
C ARG A 274 2.68 -11.64 -1.49
N LEU A 275 3.36 -12.78 -1.62
CA LEU A 275 2.72 -14.10 -1.51
C LEU A 275 2.28 -14.39 -0.08
N VAL A 276 3.02 -13.93 0.94
CA VAL A 276 2.61 -14.06 2.35
C VAL A 276 1.48 -13.09 2.73
N GLU A 277 1.42 -11.91 2.13
CA GLU A 277 0.32 -10.96 2.35
C GLU A 277 -1.05 -11.52 1.88
N LEU A 278 -1.08 -12.51 0.97
CA LEU A 278 -2.32 -13.15 0.51
C LEU A 278 -3.05 -13.90 1.65
N PRO A 279 -2.47 -14.93 2.29
CA PRO A 279 -3.12 -15.61 3.41
C PRO A 279 -3.26 -14.72 4.64
N VAL A 280 -2.28 -13.84 4.93
CA VAL A 280 -2.39 -12.89 6.05
C VAL A 280 -3.59 -11.96 5.85
N GLY A 281 -3.78 -11.46 4.64
CA GLY A 281 -4.91 -10.62 4.26
C GLY A 281 -6.25 -11.35 4.24
N LEU A 282 -6.27 -12.61 3.77
CA LEU A 282 -7.51 -13.38 3.68
C LEU A 282 -7.97 -13.88 5.05
N ILE A 283 -7.06 -14.41 5.86
CA ILE A 283 -7.39 -15.08 7.12
C ILE A 283 -7.31 -14.09 8.28
N GLY A 284 -6.17 -13.43 8.44
CA GLY A 284 -5.90 -12.54 9.57
C GLY A 284 -6.83 -11.33 9.59
N VAL A 285 -7.00 -10.65 8.46
CA VAL A 285 -7.90 -9.50 8.39
C VAL A 285 -9.37 -9.94 8.50
N ALA A 286 -9.78 -11.03 7.87
CA ALA A 286 -11.17 -11.49 7.96
C ALA A 286 -11.55 -11.92 9.39
N LEU A 287 -10.70 -12.69 10.07
CA LEU A 287 -10.94 -13.03 11.47
C LEU A 287 -10.95 -11.78 12.34
N GLY A 288 -9.96 -10.89 12.18
CA GLY A 288 -9.87 -9.65 12.95
C GLY A 288 -11.09 -8.73 12.80
N THR A 289 -11.62 -8.58 11.58
CA THR A 289 -12.81 -7.75 11.32
C THR A 289 -14.09 -8.37 11.84
N VAL A 290 -14.22 -9.70 11.81
CA VAL A 290 -15.39 -10.42 12.33
C VAL A 290 -15.44 -10.38 13.86
N ILE A 291 -14.30 -10.52 14.53
CA ILE A 291 -14.26 -10.62 15.99
C ILE A 291 -14.31 -9.25 16.68
N LEU A 292 -13.76 -8.19 16.08
CA LEU A 292 -13.65 -6.87 16.73
C LEU A 292 -14.99 -6.34 17.25
N PRO A 293 -16.08 -6.24 16.45
CA PRO A 293 -17.35 -5.72 16.95
C PRO A 293 -17.91 -6.57 18.10
N ARG A 294 -17.71 -7.89 18.03
CA ARG A 294 -18.16 -8.82 19.06
C ARG A 294 -17.38 -8.66 20.35
N LEU A 295 -16.05 -8.54 20.28
CA LEU A 295 -15.19 -8.31 21.45
C LEU A 295 -15.50 -6.98 22.13
N SER A 296 -15.70 -5.90 21.36
CA SER A 296 -16.10 -4.60 21.90
C SER A 296 -17.46 -4.64 22.61
N ALA A 297 -18.45 -5.32 22.02
CA ALA A 297 -19.77 -5.46 22.63
C ALA A 297 -19.73 -6.30 23.93
N LEU A 298 -18.97 -7.41 23.92
CA LEU A 298 -18.81 -8.25 25.11
C LEU A 298 -18.07 -7.54 26.24
N ARG A 299 -17.09 -6.69 25.92
CA ARG A 299 -16.39 -5.87 26.90
C ARG A 299 -17.29 -4.78 27.49
N ALA A 300 -18.08 -4.11 26.66
CA ALA A 300 -19.07 -3.13 27.13
C ALA A 300 -20.16 -3.73 28.02
N ALA A 301 -20.41 -5.04 27.90
CA ALA A 301 -21.35 -5.79 28.71
C ALA A 301 -20.70 -6.52 29.91
N ASP A 302 -19.42 -6.25 30.22
CA ASP A 302 -18.63 -6.90 31.28
C ASP A 302 -18.68 -8.44 31.26
N ASN A 303 -18.86 -9.05 30.08
CA ASN A 303 -18.98 -10.50 29.93
C ASN A 303 -17.62 -11.14 29.57
N ASP A 304 -16.72 -11.13 30.55
CA ASP A 304 -15.34 -11.61 30.39
C ASP A 304 -15.26 -13.11 29.99
N ALA A 305 -16.18 -13.94 30.48
CA ALA A 305 -16.21 -15.37 30.15
C ALA A 305 -16.52 -15.62 28.66
N GLN A 306 -17.43 -14.84 28.08
CA GLN A 306 -17.72 -14.94 26.65
C GLN A 306 -16.67 -14.21 25.80
N PHE A 307 -16.03 -13.16 26.33
CA PHE A 307 -14.88 -12.53 25.69
C PHE A 307 -13.74 -13.54 25.48
N VAL A 308 -13.34 -14.25 26.54
CA VAL A 308 -12.26 -15.27 26.48
C VAL A 308 -12.62 -16.39 25.50
N ARG A 309 -13.85 -16.92 25.54
CA ARG A 309 -14.30 -17.96 24.59
C ARG A 309 -14.28 -17.50 23.15
N THR A 310 -14.66 -16.25 22.89
CA THR A 310 -14.62 -15.67 21.54
C THR A 310 -13.18 -15.53 21.04
N LEU A 311 -12.28 -15.08 21.91
CA LEU A 311 -10.86 -14.94 21.59
C LEU A 311 -10.18 -16.30 21.38
N ASP A 312 -10.44 -17.29 22.23
CA ASP A 312 -9.94 -18.67 22.10
C ASP A 312 -10.41 -19.28 20.77
N TRP A 313 -11.69 -19.13 20.41
CA TRP A 313 -12.20 -19.56 19.10
C TRP A 313 -11.42 -18.91 17.95
N ALA A 314 -11.20 -17.60 18.01
CA ALA A 314 -10.49 -16.87 16.96
C ALA A 314 -9.02 -17.29 16.83
N LEU A 315 -8.35 -17.51 17.97
CA LEU A 315 -6.98 -17.99 18.03
C LEU A 315 -6.85 -19.41 17.50
N ARG A 316 -7.76 -20.32 17.86
CA ARG A 316 -7.76 -21.70 17.34
C ARG A 316 -7.94 -21.73 15.83
N TRP A 317 -8.90 -20.97 15.29
CA TRP A 317 -9.11 -20.89 13.85
C TRP A 317 -7.95 -20.23 13.13
N GLY A 318 -7.45 -19.11 13.66
CA GLY A 318 -6.30 -18.45 13.07
C GLY A 318 -5.06 -19.33 13.12
N PHE A 319 -4.85 -20.12 14.18
CA PHE A 319 -3.73 -21.06 14.29
C PHE A 319 -3.88 -22.20 13.30
N LEU A 320 -5.04 -22.88 13.28
CA LEU A 320 -5.29 -24.03 12.41
C LEU A 320 -5.20 -23.67 10.92
N VAL A 321 -5.85 -22.58 10.52
CA VAL A 321 -5.83 -22.14 9.11
C VAL A 321 -4.50 -21.46 8.79
N GLY A 322 -3.94 -20.69 9.73
CA GLY A 322 -2.65 -20.02 9.55
C GLY A 322 -1.48 -21.00 9.45
N SER A 323 -1.48 -22.08 10.24
CA SER A 323 -0.45 -23.13 10.16
C SER A 323 -0.57 -23.91 8.85
N ALA A 324 -1.79 -24.25 8.42
CA ALA A 324 -2.03 -24.88 7.13
C ALA A 324 -1.54 -24.00 5.97
N ALA A 325 -1.81 -22.69 6.02
CA ALA A 325 -1.33 -21.74 5.02
C ALA A 325 0.20 -21.59 5.04
N ALA A 326 0.82 -21.50 6.22
CA ALA A 326 2.27 -21.43 6.38
C ALA A 326 2.96 -22.68 5.82
N VAL A 327 2.47 -23.87 6.18
CA VAL A 327 2.98 -25.15 5.66
C VAL A 327 2.80 -25.24 4.15
N GLY A 328 1.62 -24.87 3.64
CA GLY A 328 1.35 -24.82 2.20
C GLY A 328 2.33 -23.92 1.45
N LEU A 329 2.57 -22.71 1.96
CA LEU A 329 3.55 -21.78 1.38
C LEU A 329 4.97 -22.35 1.39
N ILE A 330 5.40 -23.00 2.48
CA ILE A 330 6.77 -23.53 2.62
C ILE A 330 6.98 -24.76 1.71
N VAL A 331 6.06 -25.71 1.76
CA VAL A 331 6.16 -26.99 1.05
C VAL A 331 5.99 -26.78 -0.45
N LEU A 332 4.97 -26.00 -0.85
CA LEU A 332 4.67 -25.74 -2.25
C LEU A 332 5.43 -24.53 -2.83
N ALA A 333 6.35 -23.91 -2.07
CA ALA A 333 7.11 -22.74 -2.52
C ALA A 333 7.70 -22.90 -3.94
N PRO A 334 8.41 -24.00 -4.28
CA PRO A 334 8.98 -24.16 -5.62
C PRO A 334 7.91 -24.13 -6.71
N SER A 335 6.79 -24.85 -6.48
CA SER A 335 5.68 -24.95 -7.44
C SER A 335 4.92 -23.63 -7.59
N ILE A 336 4.72 -22.90 -6.49
CA ILE A 336 4.06 -21.59 -6.50
C ILE A 336 4.91 -20.59 -7.27
N ILE A 337 6.20 -20.48 -6.94
CA ILE A 337 7.12 -19.54 -7.59
C ILE A 337 7.29 -19.89 -9.06
N ALA A 338 7.54 -21.17 -9.39
CA ALA A 338 7.70 -21.58 -10.77
C ALA A 338 6.41 -21.38 -11.58
N GLY A 339 5.26 -21.79 -11.04
CA GLY A 339 3.97 -21.65 -11.74
C GLY A 339 3.58 -20.20 -12.02
N LEU A 340 3.93 -19.28 -11.11
CA LEU A 340 3.55 -17.87 -11.23
C LEU A 340 4.59 -17.04 -11.98
N LEU A 341 5.86 -17.15 -11.61
CA LEU A 341 6.88 -16.18 -11.99
C LEU A 341 7.82 -16.68 -13.08
N TYR A 342 8.08 -17.98 -13.17
CA TYR A 342 9.02 -18.53 -14.16
C TYR A 342 8.65 -18.14 -15.59
N GLY A 343 9.66 -17.77 -16.37
CA GLY A 343 9.55 -17.41 -17.78
C GLY A 343 10.19 -16.07 -18.12
N GLY A 344 10.54 -15.88 -19.40
CA GLY A 344 11.19 -14.65 -19.87
C GLY A 344 12.53 -14.42 -19.17
N ARG A 345 12.65 -13.29 -18.47
CA ARG A 345 13.84 -12.91 -17.67
C ARG A 345 13.88 -13.53 -16.27
N PHE A 346 12.81 -14.20 -15.84
CA PHE A 346 12.74 -14.89 -14.55
C PHE A 346 13.24 -16.34 -14.71
N ASP A 347 14.53 -16.55 -14.50
CA ASP A 347 15.21 -17.83 -14.73
C ASP A 347 15.08 -18.84 -13.56
N ALA A 348 15.67 -20.02 -13.72
CA ALA A 348 15.63 -21.08 -12.72
C ALA A 348 16.37 -20.71 -11.42
N HIS A 349 17.46 -19.96 -11.50
CA HIS A 349 18.18 -19.49 -10.32
C HIS A 349 17.32 -18.51 -9.51
N TYR A 350 16.61 -17.64 -10.21
CA TYR A 350 15.70 -16.67 -9.60
C TYR A 350 14.49 -17.36 -8.93
N VAL A 351 13.99 -18.46 -9.51
CA VAL A 351 13.00 -19.36 -8.87
C VAL A 351 13.56 -19.96 -7.59
N GLU A 352 14.78 -20.48 -7.61
CA GLU A 352 15.42 -21.11 -6.45
C GLU A 352 15.59 -20.11 -5.29
N MET A 353 16.17 -18.94 -5.57
CA MET A 353 16.42 -17.92 -4.55
C MET A 353 15.11 -17.34 -3.99
N THR A 354 14.11 -17.09 -4.84
CA THR A 354 12.79 -16.66 -4.38
C THR A 354 12.08 -17.75 -3.57
N THR A 355 12.30 -19.03 -3.89
CA THR A 355 11.77 -20.18 -3.13
C THR A 355 12.34 -20.22 -1.71
N LEU A 356 13.67 -20.02 -1.56
CA LEU A 356 14.31 -19.95 -0.25
C LEU A 356 13.76 -18.78 0.58
N SER A 357 13.61 -17.61 -0.04
CA SER A 357 13.00 -16.44 0.57
C SER A 357 11.55 -16.72 1.00
N LEU A 358 10.73 -17.32 0.14
CA LEU A 358 9.32 -17.63 0.46
C LEU A 358 9.20 -18.63 1.61
N ARG A 359 10.08 -19.64 1.68
CA ARG A 359 10.12 -20.58 2.80
C ARG A 359 10.42 -19.87 4.12
N ALA A 360 11.38 -18.96 4.13
CA ALA A 360 11.70 -18.16 5.32
C ALA A 360 10.51 -17.27 5.73
N TYR A 361 9.90 -16.56 4.79
CA TYR A 361 8.71 -15.74 5.02
C TYR A 361 7.49 -16.56 5.47
N GLY A 362 7.34 -17.78 4.97
CA GLY A 362 6.25 -18.70 5.31
C GLY A 362 6.22 -19.04 6.80
N ILE A 363 7.38 -19.14 7.45
CA ILE A 363 7.48 -19.35 8.91
C ILE A 363 6.83 -18.19 9.67
N GLY A 364 7.05 -16.95 9.20
CA GLY A 364 6.48 -15.73 9.78
C GLY A 364 4.98 -15.55 9.51
N ALA A 365 4.43 -16.21 8.49
CA ALA A 365 3.04 -16.02 8.06
C ALA A 365 2.02 -16.31 9.17
N LEU A 366 2.21 -17.40 9.92
CA LEU A 366 1.36 -17.78 11.05
C LEU A 366 1.35 -16.69 12.13
N PHE A 367 2.53 -16.22 12.54
CA PHE A 367 2.64 -15.21 13.59
C PHE A 367 2.02 -13.88 13.15
N HIS A 368 2.15 -13.52 11.87
CA HIS A 368 1.52 -12.32 11.33
C HIS A 368 -0.02 -12.42 11.38
N ILE A 369 -0.59 -13.60 11.07
CA ILE A 369 -2.03 -13.84 11.24
C ILE A 369 -2.43 -13.72 12.72
N MET A 370 -1.67 -14.31 13.63
CA MET A 370 -1.93 -14.24 15.08
C MET A 370 -1.93 -12.80 15.61
N VAL A 371 -0.99 -11.97 15.19
CA VAL A 371 -0.96 -10.55 15.57
C VAL A 371 -2.24 -9.83 15.10
N LYS A 372 -2.74 -10.13 13.90
CA LYS A 372 -3.98 -9.53 13.36
C LYS A 372 -5.24 -9.99 14.11
N VAL A 373 -5.22 -11.18 14.70
CA VAL A 373 -6.31 -11.71 15.54
C VAL A 373 -6.24 -11.13 16.96
N LEU A 374 -5.04 -10.99 17.53
CA LEU A 374 -4.83 -10.50 18.89
C LEU A 374 -5.01 -8.98 19.03
N ALA A 375 -4.55 -8.19 18.07
CA ALA A 375 -4.60 -6.73 18.16
C ALA A 375 -6.02 -6.16 18.40
N PRO A 376 -7.09 -6.64 17.71
CA PRO A 376 -8.47 -6.28 18.02
C PRO A 376 -8.90 -6.47 19.48
N ALA A 377 -8.37 -7.49 20.18
CA ALA A 377 -8.71 -7.74 21.56
C ALA A 377 -8.16 -6.66 22.51
N PHE A 378 -7.04 -6.02 22.14
CA PHE A 378 -6.50 -4.86 22.86
C PHE A 378 -7.27 -3.59 22.52
N TYR A 379 -7.63 -3.37 21.25
CA TYR A 379 -8.39 -2.18 20.84
C TYR A 379 -9.85 -2.18 21.32
N ALA A 380 -10.39 -3.36 21.65
CA ALA A 380 -11.72 -3.49 22.23
C ALA A 380 -11.80 -3.14 23.73
N ARG A 381 -10.64 -2.96 24.38
CA ARG A 381 -10.53 -2.44 25.75
C ARG A 381 -10.34 -0.93 25.69
#